data_AF-A0A938PM28-F1
#
_entry.id   AF-A0A938PM28-F1
#
_cell.length_a   1.000
_cell.length_b   1.000
_cell.length_c   1.000
_cell.angle_alpha   90.00
_cell.angle_beta   90.00
_cell.angle_gamma   90.00
#
_symmetry.space_group_name_H-M   'P 1'
#
loop_
_entity.id
_entity.type
_entity.pdbx_description
1 polymer ?
#
loop_
_entity_poly.entity_id
_entity_poly.type
_entity_poly.pdbx_seq_one_letter_code
_entity_poly.pdbx_strand_id
1 'polypeptide(L)'
;MGALQLLLVANVLSSGPDGFVSEHVLDIRATPAGVYAALTEDVGRWWDAAHSYTGDAHNFSIDPRAGGCFFEHFPNCGSIEHMRVLYADPAKFLRMQGGLGPLQAMPVSGVMDFEFVSTDKDTRLTYRFSVHGPVTAGLEGMAAPVDAVQLGQLKRLQAWVEGEAGEE
;
A
#
# COMPACT_ATOMS: atom_id res chain seq x y z
N MET A 1 26.42 -30.44 0.74
CA MET A 1 25.71 -29.52 1.65
C MET A 1 25.12 -28.45 0.78
N GLY A 2 23.81 -28.56 0.50
CA GLY A 2 23.13 -27.76 -0.51
C GLY A 2 23.05 -26.29 -0.07
N ALA A 3 23.43 -25.40 -0.97
CA ALA A 3 23.11 -23.99 -0.83
C ALA A 3 21.58 -23.87 -0.74
N LEU A 4 21.10 -23.41 0.41
CA LEU A 4 19.71 -23.05 0.60
C LEU A 4 19.48 -21.82 -0.30
N GLN A 5 18.96 -22.07 -1.49
CA GLN A 5 18.49 -21.02 -2.36
C GLN A 5 17.23 -20.48 -1.73
N LEU A 6 17.40 -19.42 -0.94
CA LEU A 6 16.30 -18.65 -0.37
C LEU A 6 15.53 -18.06 -1.56
N LEU A 7 14.45 -18.72 -1.95
CA LEU A 7 13.44 -18.12 -2.81
C LEU A 7 12.98 -16.85 -2.09
N LEU A 8 13.41 -15.69 -2.60
CA LEU A 8 12.95 -14.38 -2.18
C LEU A 8 11.44 -14.29 -2.45
N VAL A 9 10.62 -14.69 -1.47
CA VAL A 9 9.28 -14.13 -1.32
C VAL A 9 9.53 -12.77 -0.71
N ALA A 10 9.63 -11.74 -1.56
CA ALA A 10 10.18 -10.44 -1.17
C ALA A 10 9.49 -9.91 0.10
N ASN A 11 10.32 -9.54 1.08
CA ASN A 11 10.03 -8.85 2.33
C ASN A 11 8.74 -9.17 3.15
N VAL A 12 8.21 -10.39 3.07
CA VAL A 12 7.29 -10.90 4.11
C VAL A 12 8.11 -11.20 5.37
N LEU A 13 7.95 -10.37 6.41
CA LEU A 13 8.67 -10.51 7.69
C LEU A 13 8.10 -11.64 8.54
N SER A 14 6.79 -11.89 8.46
CA SER A 14 6.12 -13.00 9.12
C SER A 14 4.88 -13.42 8.36
N SER A 15 4.52 -14.70 8.44
CA SER A 15 3.30 -15.26 7.86
C SER A 15 2.86 -16.47 8.68
N GLY A 16 1.56 -16.57 8.92
CA GLY A 16 0.93 -17.67 9.64
C GLY A 16 -0.59 -17.67 9.42
N PRO A 17 -1.31 -18.69 9.95
CA PRO A 17 -2.74 -18.87 9.68
C PRO A 17 -3.61 -17.68 10.10
N ASP A 18 -3.19 -16.93 11.11
CA ASP A 18 -3.89 -15.80 11.72
C ASP A 18 -3.33 -14.43 11.31
N GLY A 19 -2.29 -14.36 10.48
CA GLY A 19 -1.76 -13.08 10.05
C GLY A 19 -0.44 -13.11 9.28
N PHE A 20 -0.07 -11.96 8.74
CA PHE A 20 1.21 -11.74 8.09
C PHE A 20 1.66 -10.29 8.22
N VAL A 21 2.95 -10.04 7.99
CA VAL A 21 3.55 -8.70 7.93
C VAL A 21 4.45 -8.62 6.71
N SER A 22 4.24 -7.60 5.89
CA SER A 22 5.13 -7.20 4.79
C SER A 22 5.79 -5.86 5.10
N GLU A 23 7.03 -5.67 4.67
CA GLU A 23 7.75 -4.40 4.81
C GLU A 23 8.55 -4.09 3.55
N HIS A 24 8.54 -2.86 3.05
CA HIS A 24 9.37 -2.48 1.91
C HIS A 24 10.06 -1.16 2.21
N VAL A 25 11.32 -1.05 1.82
CA VAL A 25 12.10 0.19 1.93
C VAL A 25 12.48 0.63 0.53
N LEU A 26 12.10 1.86 0.16
CA LEU A 26 12.40 2.46 -1.13
C LEU A 26 13.19 3.75 -0.90
N ASP A 27 14.23 3.98 -1.69
CA ASP A 27 14.90 5.28 -1.80
C ASP A 27 14.35 5.98 -3.05
N ILE A 28 13.60 7.07 -2.86
CA ILE A 28 12.85 7.79 -3.90
C ILE A 28 13.50 9.15 -4.13
N ARG A 29 13.79 9.49 -5.39
CA ARG A 29 14.46 10.74 -5.79
C ARG A 29 13.54 11.96 -5.78
N ALA A 30 12.94 12.24 -4.63
CA ALA A 30 12.14 13.42 -4.36
C ALA A 30 12.12 13.74 -2.87
N THR A 31 11.73 14.96 -2.52
CA THR A 31 11.56 15.38 -1.11
C THR A 31 10.42 14.61 -0.42
N PRO A 32 10.46 14.43 0.91
CA PRO A 32 9.38 13.74 1.63
C PRO A 32 8.00 14.35 1.40
N ALA A 33 7.93 15.67 1.24
CA ALA A 33 6.70 16.38 0.90
C ALA A 33 6.18 16.01 -0.50
N GLY A 34 7.06 15.85 -1.48
CA GLY A 34 6.70 15.43 -2.84
C GLY A 34 6.20 13.99 -2.89
N VAL A 35 6.88 13.06 -2.20
CA VAL A 35 6.42 11.66 -2.13
C VAL A 35 5.08 11.56 -1.41
N TYR A 36 4.91 12.29 -0.30
CA TYR A 36 3.66 12.32 0.45
C TYR A 36 2.50 12.85 -0.41
N ALA A 37 2.70 13.99 -1.10
CA ALA A 37 1.70 14.57 -1.99
C ALA A 37 1.32 13.58 -3.11
N ALA A 38 2.29 12.96 -3.78
CA ALA A 38 2.02 11.96 -4.80
C ALA A 38 1.27 10.72 -4.28
N LEU A 39 1.60 10.26 -3.07
CA LEU A 39 0.87 9.15 -2.42
C LEU A 39 -0.60 9.51 -2.20
N THR A 40 -0.89 10.72 -1.72
CA THR A 40 -2.25 11.10 -1.27
C THR A 40 -3.10 11.77 -2.33
N GLU A 41 -2.50 12.54 -3.23
CA GLU A 41 -3.19 13.38 -4.22
C GLU A 41 -3.22 12.72 -5.61
N ASP A 42 -2.19 11.94 -5.95
CA ASP A 42 -2.04 11.35 -7.29
C ASP A 42 -2.35 9.85 -7.37
N VAL A 43 -2.98 9.26 -6.34
CA VAL A 43 -3.21 7.79 -6.27
C VAL A 43 -3.79 7.21 -7.56
N GLY A 44 -4.73 7.92 -8.20
CA GLY A 44 -5.34 7.46 -9.45
C GLY A 44 -4.45 7.51 -10.69
N ARG A 45 -3.30 8.19 -10.63
CA ARG A 45 -2.34 8.33 -11.73
C ARG A 45 -1.31 7.22 -11.79
N TRP A 46 -1.00 6.60 -10.65
CA TRP A 46 0.05 5.59 -10.56
C TRP A 46 -0.46 4.23 -10.10
N TRP A 47 -1.62 4.14 -9.47
CA TRP A 47 -2.15 2.85 -9.04
C TRP A 47 -2.50 1.95 -10.24
N ASP A 48 -2.14 0.67 -10.17
CA ASP A 48 -2.50 -0.30 -11.20
C ASP A 48 -4.03 -0.53 -11.25
N ALA A 49 -4.68 -0.11 -12.33
CA ALA A 49 -6.12 -0.25 -12.51
C ALA A 49 -6.61 -1.70 -12.46
N ALA A 50 -5.75 -2.70 -12.74
CA ALA A 50 -6.08 -4.12 -12.56
C ALA A 50 -6.34 -4.50 -11.08
N HIS A 51 -5.94 -3.64 -10.15
CA HIS A 51 -6.20 -3.76 -8.72
C HIS A 51 -7.19 -2.70 -8.23
N SER A 52 -8.17 -2.36 -9.07
CA SER A 52 -9.35 -1.55 -8.74
C SER A 52 -10.63 -2.37 -8.93
N TYR A 53 -11.70 -2.03 -8.19
CA TYR A 53 -13.00 -2.70 -8.37
C TYR A 53 -13.76 -2.18 -9.60
N THR A 54 -13.53 -0.93 -9.97
CA THR A 54 -14.14 -0.25 -11.12
C THR A 54 -13.40 -0.52 -12.43
N GLY A 55 -12.15 -1.00 -12.36
CA GLY A 55 -11.26 -1.16 -13.51
C GLY A 55 -10.59 0.15 -13.94
N ASP A 56 -10.71 1.22 -13.15
CA ASP A 56 -10.12 2.53 -13.42
C ASP A 56 -9.57 3.16 -12.13
N ALA A 57 -8.25 3.33 -12.07
CA ALA A 57 -7.58 3.91 -10.91
C ALA A 57 -7.95 5.38 -10.67
N HIS A 58 -8.42 6.12 -11.67
CA HIS A 58 -8.84 7.53 -11.51
C HIS A 58 -10.03 7.69 -10.56
N ASN A 59 -10.74 6.61 -10.26
CA ASN A 59 -11.81 6.58 -9.27
C ASN A 59 -11.30 6.52 -7.83
N PHE A 60 -9.99 6.33 -7.61
CA PHE A 60 -9.40 6.35 -6.27
C PHE A 60 -9.19 7.75 -5.74
N SER A 61 -9.34 7.90 -4.43
CA SER A 61 -8.87 9.09 -3.71
C SER A 61 -8.50 8.74 -2.27
N ILE A 62 -7.59 9.52 -1.71
CA ILE A 62 -7.21 9.44 -0.29
C ILE A 62 -7.53 10.80 0.36
N ASP A 63 -8.28 10.79 1.46
CA ASP A 63 -8.48 11.97 2.33
C ASP A 63 -7.48 11.88 3.51
N PRO A 64 -6.30 12.54 3.44
CA PRO A 64 -5.19 12.31 4.37
C PRO A 64 -5.36 13.09 5.68
N ARG A 65 -6.45 12.84 6.38
CA ARG A 65 -6.72 13.33 7.74
C ARG A 65 -7.24 12.20 8.61
N ALA A 66 -7.08 12.29 9.93
CA ALA A 66 -7.66 11.29 10.82
C ALA A 66 -9.18 11.18 10.62
N GLY A 67 -9.67 9.96 10.38
CA GLY A 67 -11.06 9.67 10.02
C GLY A 67 -11.40 9.85 8.53
N GLY A 68 -10.45 10.30 7.71
CA GLY A 68 -10.54 10.26 6.26
C GLY A 68 -10.40 8.84 5.72
N CYS A 69 -10.56 8.66 4.40
CA CYS A 69 -10.66 7.35 3.78
C CYS A 69 -9.82 7.29 2.50
N PHE A 70 -9.20 6.13 2.27
CA PHE A 70 -8.81 5.67 0.95
C PHE A 70 -10.01 4.94 0.35
N PHE A 71 -10.67 5.56 -0.63
CA PHE A 71 -11.87 5.04 -1.26
C PHE A 71 -11.77 4.98 -2.77
N GLU A 72 -12.68 4.21 -3.34
CA GLU A 72 -12.94 4.14 -4.76
C GLU A 72 -14.41 4.51 -5.03
N HIS A 73 -14.65 5.43 -5.95
CA HIS A 73 -15.99 5.85 -6.34
C HIS A 73 -16.49 5.12 -7.58
N PHE A 74 -17.76 4.73 -7.57
CA PHE A 74 -18.40 4.17 -8.74
C PHE A 74 -19.10 5.29 -9.53
N PRO A 75 -19.15 5.19 -10.87
CA PRO A 75 -19.88 6.15 -11.69
C PRO A 75 -21.37 6.32 -11.34
N ASN A 76 -21.97 5.32 -10.68
CA ASN A 76 -23.38 5.31 -10.26
C ASN A 76 -23.61 5.75 -8.81
N CYS A 77 -22.70 6.55 -8.24
CA CYS A 77 -22.72 7.02 -6.85
C CYS A 77 -22.51 5.91 -5.79
N GLY A 78 -22.08 4.72 -6.18
CA GLY A 78 -21.54 3.73 -5.25
C GLY A 78 -20.16 4.12 -4.73
N SER A 79 -19.70 3.46 -3.66
CA SER A 79 -18.35 3.66 -3.13
C SER A 79 -17.83 2.42 -2.42
N ILE A 80 -16.50 2.25 -2.42
CA ILE A 80 -15.78 1.28 -1.61
C ILE A 80 -14.84 2.03 -0.67
N GLU A 81 -14.92 1.75 0.64
CA GLU A 81 -13.86 2.08 1.60
C GLU A 81 -12.84 0.94 1.58
N HIS A 82 -11.63 1.23 1.10
CA HIS A 82 -10.50 0.30 1.14
C HIS A 82 -9.82 0.37 2.50
N MET A 83 -9.52 1.59 2.94
CA MET A 83 -8.94 1.86 4.25
C MET A 83 -9.43 3.17 4.85
N ARG A 84 -9.32 3.27 6.17
CA ARG A 84 -9.53 4.48 6.96
C ARG A 84 -8.20 5.05 7.43
N VAL A 85 -7.99 6.35 7.29
CA VAL A 85 -6.81 7.06 7.80
C VAL A 85 -6.92 7.22 9.31
N LEU A 86 -5.90 6.73 10.03
CA LEU A 86 -5.79 6.82 11.49
C LEU A 86 -4.83 7.92 11.94
N TYR A 87 -3.78 8.16 11.16
CA TYR A 87 -2.71 9.10 11.46
C TYR A 87 -2.28 9.77 10.15
N ALA A 88 -2.18 11.10 10.13
CA ALA A 88 -1.54 11.84 9.05
C ALA A 88 -0.66 12.96 9.64
N ASP A 89 0.66 12.89 9.41
CA ASP A 89 1.62 13.98 9.60
C ASP A 89 2.32 14.19 8.25
N PRO A 90 1.94 15.24 7.50
CA PRO A 90 2.45 15.48 6.16
C PRO A 90 3.97 15.41 6.08
N ALA A 91 4.47 14.74 5.04
CA ALA A 91 5.89 14.50 4.79
C ALA A 91 6.65 13.68 5.85
N LYS A 92 5.97 13.11 6.85
CA LYS A 92 6.60 12.27 7.89
C LYS A 92 5.94 10.91 8.05
N PHE A 93 4.61 10.85 8.11
CA PHE A 93 3.92 9.60 8.40
C PHE A 93 2.46 9.57 7.91
N LEU A 94 2.02 8.42 7.40
CA LEU A 94 0.62 8.11 7.12
C LEU A 94 0.30 6.71 7.63
N ARG A 95 -0.76 6.57 8.44
CA ARG A 95 -1.32 5.27 8.86
C ARG A 95 -2.73 5.10 8.37
N MET A 96 -3.01 3.95 7.80
CA MET A 96 -4.33 3.54 7.37
C MET A 96 -4.69 2.16 7.93
N GLN A 97 -5.98 1.92 8.17
CA GLN A 97 -6.51 0.64 8.62
C GLN A 97 -7.58 0.15 7.66
N GLY A 98 -7.50 -1.12 7.25
CA GLY A 98 -8.49 -1.71 6.36
C GLY A 98 -7.98 -3.01 5.73
N GLY A 99 -8.54 -3.36 4.58
CA GLY A 99 -8.17 -4.55 3.83
C GLY A 99 -8.28 -4.27 2.34
N LEU A 100 -7.24 -4.62 1.58
CA LEU A 100 -7.22 -4.46 0.13
C LEU A 100 -7.68 -5.73 -0.58
N GLY A 101 -8.37 -5.55 -1.70
CA GLY A 101 -8.91 -6.63 -2.52
C GLY A 101 -9.67 -7.66 -1.68
N PRO A 102 -9.32 -8.95 -1.73
CA PRO A 102 -10.05 -10.00 -1.03
C PRO A 102 -10.04 -9.84 0.50
N LEU A 103 -9.03 -9.18 1.08
CA LEU A 103 -8.96 -8.97 2.53
C LEU A 103 -10.14 -8.14 3.05
N GLN A 104 -10.72 -7.27 2.22
CA GLN A 104 -11.86 -6.43 2.60
C GLN A 104 -13.10 -7.26 2.99
N ALA A 105 -13.31 -8.41 2.34
CA ALA A 105 -14.44 -9.29 2.60
C ALA A 105 -14.19 -10.30 3.73
N MET A 106 -12.97 -10.31 4.29
CA MET A 106 -12.56 -11.25 5.33
C MET A 106 -12.71 -10.62 6.72
N PRO A 107 -12.90 -11.42 7.79
CA PRO A 107 -12.97 -10.93 9.16
C PRO A 107 -11.57 -10.59 9.71
N VAL A 108 -10.85 -9.71 9.03
CA VAL A 108 -9.45 -9.36 9.30
C VAL A 108 -9.29 -7.86 9.53
N SER A 109 -8.20 -7.46 10.16
CA SER A 109 -7.79 -6.07 10.31
C SER A 109 -6.36 -5.91 9.80
N GLY A 110 -6.18 -5.04 8.81
CA GLY A 110 -4.87 -4.61 8.33
C GLY A 110 -4.51 -3.22 8.84
N VAL A 111 -3.24 -3.00 9.15
CA VAL A 111 -2.66 -1.68 9.46
C VAL A 111 -1.51 -1.43 8.50
N MET A 112 -1.62 -0.35 7.73
CA MET A 112 -0.67 0.08 6.70
C MET A 112 0.00 1.37 7.13
N ASP A 113 1.32 1.35 7.20
CA ASP A 113 2.17 2.47 7.58
C ASP A 113 3.06 2.89 6.41
N PHE A 114 3.15 4.21 6.21
CA PHE A 114 4.15 4.86 5.38
C PHE A 114 4.94 5.83 6.25
N GLU A 115 6.24 5.60 6.38
CA GLU A 115 7.17 6.49 7.08
C GLU A 115 8.12 7.12 6.07
N PHE A 116 8.27 8.45 6.14
CA PHE A 116 9.05 9.24 5.21
C PHE A 116 10.24 9.85 5.95
N VAL A 117 11.45 9.46 5.59
CA VAL A 117 12.69 9.98 6.18
C VAL A 117 13.50 10.68 5.11
N SER A 118 13.88 11.93 5.33
CA SER A 118 14.80 12.62 4.42
C SER A 118 16.20 11.99 4.51
N THR A 119 16.78 11.68 3.37
CA THR A 119 18.19 11.23 3.26
C THR A 119 19.12 12.28 2.67
N ASP A 120 18.56 13.44 2.26
CA ASP A 120 19.19 14.75 1.98
C ASP A 120 18.21 15.55 1.12
N LYS A 121 18.19 15.26 -0.19
CA LYS A 121 17.20 15.74 -1.17
C LYS A 121 16.22 14.65 -1.61
N ASP A 122 16.45 13.43 -1.16
CA ASP A 122 15.69 12.23 -1.47
C ASP A 122 14.92 11.77 -0.23
N THR A 123 14.04 10.77 -0.42
CA THR A 123 13.23 10.19 0.63
C THR A 123 13.50 8.71 0.75
N ARG A 124 13.80 8.26 1.97
CA ARG A 124 13.62 6.85 2.34
C ARG A 124 12.18 6.64 2.79
N LEU A 125 11.42 5.91 1.98
CA LEU A 125 10.07 5.47 2.29
C LEU A 125 10.12 4.08 2.91
N THR A 126 9.68 3.94 4.15
CA THR A 126 9.41 2.63 4.76
C THR A 126 7.91 2.38 4.72
N TYR A 127 7.52 1.35 4.00
CA TYR A 127 6.17 0.83 3.95
C TYR A 127 6.07 -0.41 4.84
N ARG A 128 5.01 -0.53 5.64
CA ARG A 128 4.70 -1.77 6.36
C ARG A 128 3.20 -2.05 6.32
N PHE A 129 2.82 -3.30 6.07
CA PHE A 129 1.43 -3.75 6.15
C PHE A 129 1.32 -5.02 6.99
N SER A 130 0.63 -4.89 8.12
CA SER A 130 0.40 -5.96 9.08
C SER A 130 -1.07 -6.34 9.07
N VAL A 131 -1.38 -7.61 8.79
CA VAL A 131 -2.75 -8.12 8.72
C VAL A 131 -2.94 -9.22 9.74
N HIS A 132 -4.04 -9.14 10.50
CA HIS A 132 -4.40 -10.15 11.49
C HIS A 132 -5.89 -10.50 11.43
N GLY A 133 -6.24 -11.74 11.78
CA GLY A 133 -7.61 -12.20 11.90
C GLY A 133 -7.71 -13.57 12.55
N PRO A 134 -8.90 -14.20 12.57
CA PRO A 134 -9.05 -15.54 13.11
C PRO A 134 -8.27 -16.56 12.25
N VAL A 135 -7.77 -17.63 12.87
CA VAL A 135 -7.08 -18.73 12.17
C VAL A 135 -7.90 -19.29 10.99
N THR A 136 -9.22 -19.30 11.11
CA THR A 136 -10.13 -19.76 10.03
C THR A 136 -10.09 -18.88 8.78
N ALA A 137 -9.46 -17.70 8.83
CA ALA A 137 -9.23 -16.85 7.68
C ALA A 137 -8.10 -17.38 6.77
N GLY A 138 -7.20 -18.24 7.27
CA GLY A 138 -6.16 -18.90 6.47
C GLY A 138 -5.19 -17.92 5.80
N LEU A 139 -4.70 -16.92 6.54
CA LEU A 139 -3.96 -15.79 5.99
C LEU A 139 -2.56 -16.11 5.45
N GLU A 140 -1.99 -17.26 5.81
CA GLU A 140 -0.67 -17.70 5.33
C GLU A 140 -0.58 -17.74 3.80
N GLY A 141 -1.65 -18.20 3.14
CA GLY A 141 -1.74 -18.25 1.67
C GLY A 141 -1.94 -16.89 1.00
N MET A 142 -2.26 -15.85 1.77
CA MET A 142 -2.51 -14.50 1.28
C MET A 142 -1.27 -13.60 1.34
N ALA A 143 -0.28 -13.95 2.17
CA ALA A 143 0.90 -13.11 2.41
C ALA A 143 1.66 -12.80 1.10
N ALA A 144 2.05 -13.83 0.35
CA ALA A 144 2.86 -13.64 -0.87
C ALA A 144 2.10 -12.92 -2.01
N PRO A 145 0.83 -13.27 -2.33
CA PRO A 145 0.07 -12.53 -3.33
C PRO A 145 -0.18 -11.07 -2.95
N VAL A 146 -0.53 -10.80 -1.68
CA VAL A 146 -0.75 -9.42 -1.22
C VAL A 146 0.56 -8.63 -1.28
N ASP A 147 1.67 -9.20 -0.80
CA ASP A 147 2.98 -8.57 -0.87
C ASP A 147 3.36 -8.18 -2.32
N ALA A 148 3.19 -9.11 -3.26
CA ALA A 148 3.52 -8.86 -4.67
C ALA A 148 2.72 -7.69 -5.26
N VAL A 149 1.43 -7.60 -4.95
CA VAL A 149 0.59 -6.46 -5.36
C VAL A 149 1.09 -5.16 -4.73
N GLN A 150 1.36 -5.14 -3.42
CA GLN A 150 1.84 -3.94 -2.73
C GLN A 150 3.20 -3.48 -3.27
N LEU A 151 4.14 -4.38 -3.50
CA LEU A 151 5.42 -4.05 -4.12
C LEU A 151 5.25 -3.48 -5.52
N GLY A 152 4.31 -4.01 -6.33
CA GLY A 152 3.96 -3.46 -7.64
C GLY A 152 3.47 -2.02 -7.54
N GLN A 153 2.55 -1.74 -6.60
CA GLN A 153 2.02 -0.39 -6.36
C GLN A 153 3.10 0.58 -5.89
N LEU A 154 3.96 0.17 -4.95
CA LEU A 154 5.07 0.99 -4.45
C LEU A 154 6.07 1.36 -5.55
N LYS A 155 6.37 0.42 -6.45
CA LYS A 155 7.23 0.68 -7.62
C LYS A 155 6.60 1.66 -8.60
N ARG A 156 5.28 1.58 -8.83
CA ARG A 156 4.56 2.54 -9.68
C ARG A 156 4.55 3.93 -9.04
N LEU A 157 4.31 4.05 -7.73
CA LEU A 157 4.44 5.31 -6.99
C LEU A 157 5.86 5.90 -7.15
N GLN A 158 6.91 5.08 -6.98
CA GLN A 158 8.29 5.54 -7.17
C GLN A 158 8.52 6.07 -8.59
N ALA A 159 8.15 5.29 -9.61
CA ALA A 159 8.32 5.70 -11.01
C ALA A 159 7.52 6.99 -11.33
N TRP A 160 6.31 7.13 -10.78
CA TRP A 160 5.49 8.33 -10.90
C TRP A 160 6.20 9.57 -10.34
N VAL A 161 6.70 9.46 -9.10
CA VAL A 161 7.39 10.55 -8.40
C VAL A 161 8.70 10.93 -9.10
N GLU A 162 9.43 9.95 -9.64
CA GLU A 162 10.71 10.16 -10.31
C GLU A 162 10.58 10.64 -11.77
N GLY A 163 9.34 10.77 -12.29
CA GLY A 163 9.08 11.19 -13.66
C GLY A 163 9.41 10.11 -14.71
N GLU A 164 9.42 8.85 -14.30
CA GLU A 164 9.70 7.68 -15.15
C GLU A 164 8.43 6.97 -15.62
N ALA A 165 7.27 7.31 -15.05
CA ALA A 165 5.98 6.82 -15.50
C ALA A 165 5.49 7.64 -16.72
N GLY A 166 5.15 6.95 -17.82
CA GLY A 166 4.34 7.55 -18.89
C GLY A 166 2.90 7.71 -18.43
N GLU A 167 2.19 8.72 -18.95
CA GLU A 167 0.73 8.79 -18.83
C GLU A 167 0.14 7.63 -19.67
N GLU A 168 -0.38 6.59 -19.02
CA GLU A 168 -1.19 5.53 -19.67
C GLU A 168 -2.66 5.94 -19.77
#